data_AF-A0A1H8H5K4-F1
#
_entry.id   AF-A0A1H8H5K4-F1
#
_cell.length_a   1.000
_cell.length_b   1.000
_cell.length_c   1.000
_cell.angle_alpha   90.00
_cell.angle_beta   90.00
_cell.angle_gamma   90.00
#
_symmetry.space_group_name_H-M   'P 1'
#
loop_
_entity.id
_entity.type
_entity.pdbx_description
1 polymer ?
#
loop_
_entity_poly.entity_id
_entity_poly.type
_entity_poly.pdbx_seq_one_letter_code
_entity_poly.pdbx_strand_id
1 'polypeptide(L)'
;MARTALKPAACALALLIVAPAAATPPDIVDLHDELFGIGLEEVLVLRTVTDNMGLHATGLSTVFLAAIDGATGEETLWPLYRARFAPDHDRDPTGNTMGIETWPLTDPADPFAILTERKVVPAGTAGLLWPQAGTVTVTLDAEGLSVSHDDGASFHLPAPQLAEILERTTGQLAELAQPYSRPNTLTLADLLAGRDIAPDGCTASEDALLRFPAQTAPIQLVRITCGDPEEDFTLSRLVVVPQG
;
A
#
# COMPACT_ATOMS: atom_id res chain seq x y z
N MET A 1 78.33 5.71 -32.31
CA MET A 1 77.64 5.08 -31.17
C MET A 1 76.57 6.04 -30.68
N ALA A 2 75.29 5.68 -30.80
CA ALA A 2 74.15 6.11 -29.98
C ALA A 2 72.87 5.65 -30.70
N ARG A 3 72.29 4.54 -30.26
CA ARG A 3 70.98 4.06 -30.71
C ARG A 3 69.95 4.52 -29.68
N THR A 4 69.07 5.44 -30.05
CA THR A 4 67.97 5.91 -29.22
C THR A 4 66.81 4.93 -29.37
N ALA A 5 66.47 4.21 -28.29
CA ALA A 5 65.38 3.24 -28.26
C ALA A 5 64.04 3.96 -28.03
N LEU A 6 63.11 3.82 -28.97
CA LEU A 6 61.72 4.27 -28.83
C LEU A 6 60.99 3.32 -27.85
N LYS A 7 60.47 3.85 -26.73
CA LYS A 7 59.57 3.12 -25.84
C LYS A 7 58.17 3.08 -26.45
N PRO A 8 57.51 1.92 -26.55
CA PRO A 8 56.12 1.84 -26.97
C PRO A 8 55.24 2.41 -25.85
N ALA A 9 54.48 3.47 -26.18
CA ALA A 9 53.42 3.99 -25.33
C ALA A 9 52.28 2.97 -25.32
N ALA A 10 52.10 2.28 -24.19
CA ALA A 10 50.94 1.44 -23.95
C ALA A 10 49.71 2.34 -23.81
N CYS A 11 48.93 2.47 -24.89
CA CYS A 11 47.56 2.99 -24.82
C CYS A 11 46.74 2.01 -23.97
N ALA A 12 46.58 2.33 -22.68
CA ALA A 12 45.60 1.71 -21.82
C ALA A 12 44.21 2.08 -22.38
N LEU A 13 43.63 1.14 -23.14
CA LEU A 13 42.27 1.23 -23.63
C LEU A 13 41.34 1.13 -22.40
N ALA A 14 40.96 2.27 -21.84
CA ALA A 14 39.91 2.36 -20.84
C ALA A 14 38.59 1.97 -21.53
N LEU A 15 38.26 0.68 -21.49
CA LEU A 15 36.91 0.19 -21.74
C LEU A 15 36.02 0.83 -20.67
N LEU A 16 35.46 1.99 -21.02
CA LEU A 16 34.31 2.54 -20.33
C LEU A 16 33.22 1.47 -20.42
N ILE A 17 32.98 0.80 -19.29
CA ILE A 17 31.80 -0.02 -19.09
C ILE A 17 30.64 0.97 -19.13
N VAL A 18 30.10 1.18 -20.33
CA VAL A 18 28.83 1.86 -20.51
C VAL A 18 27.81 0.87 -19.95
N ALA A 19 27.48 1.01 -18.66
CA ALA A 19 26.31 0.35 -18.12
C ALA A 19 25.14 0.75 -19.03
N PRO A 20 24.41 -0.20 -19.64
CA PRO A 20 23.26 0.14 -20.43
C PRO A 20 22.33 0.94 -19.53
N ALA A 21 21.96 2.15 -19.93
CA ALA A 21 20.86 2.83 -19.29
C ALA A 21 19.67 1.87 -19.37
N ALA A 22 19.20 1.37 -18.22
CA ALA A 22 17.98 0.60 -18.14
C ALA A 22 16.86 1.52 -18.65
N ALA A 23 16.49 1.35 -19.91
CA ALA A 23 15.66 2.31 -20.63
C ALA A 23 14.18 2.24 -20.21
N THR A 24 13.80 1.19 -19.48
CA THR A 24 12.46 1.00 -18.93
C THR A 24 12.60 0.86 -17.40
N PRO A 25 11.91 1.68 -16.61
CA PRO A 25 11.88 1.49 -15.16
C PRO A 25 11.21 0.16 -14.80
N PRO A 26 11.50 -0.40 -13.62
CA PRO A 26 10.70 -1.48 -13.09
C PRO A 26 9.23 -1.04 -12.88
N ASP A 27 8.32 -2.02 -12.83
CA ASP A 27 6.91 -1.77 -12.50
C ASP A 27 6.76 -1.65 -10.99
N ILE A 28 6.46 -0.45 -10.49
CA ILE A 28 6.34 -0.19 -9.05
C ILE A 28 4.86 -0.07 -8.70
N VAL A 29 4.42 -0.89 -7.75
CA VAL A 29 3.07 -0.83 -7.18
C VAL A 29 3.14 -0.61 -5.68
N ASP A 30 2.44 0.41 -5.18
CA ASP A 30 2.32 0.67 -3.76
C ASP A 30 0.85 0.66 -3.32
N LEU A 31 0.57 0.04 -2.19
CA LEU A 31 -0.75 -0.05 -1.60
C LEU A 31 -0.72 0.62 -0.23
N HIS A 32 -1.61 1.58 0.01
CA HIS A 32 -1.70 2.29 1.26
C HIS A 32 -3.14 2.42 1.77
N ASP A 33 -3.36 2.07 3.04
CA ASP A 33 -4.62 2.29 3.75
C ASP A 33 -4.58 3.55 4.63
N GLU A 34 -5.63 4.36 4.52
CA GLU A 34 -5.93 5.48 5.43
C GLU A 34 -7.30 5.29 6.07
N LEU A 35 -7.42 5.62 7.36
CA LEU A 35 -8.71 5.54 8.05
C LEU A 35 -9.67 6.60 7.52
N PHE A 36 -10.90 6.19 7.18
CA PHE A 36 -11.92 7.05 6.59
C PHE A 36 -13.19 7.15 7.44
N GLY A 37 -13.56 6.06 8.11
CA GLY A 37 -14.75 6.01 8.92
C GLY A 37 -14.64 4.98 10.03
N ILE A 38 -15.39 5.21 11.10
CA ILE A 38 -15.43 4.33 12.26
C ILE A 38 -16.90 4.02 12.59
N GLY A 39 -17.24 2.74 12.62
CA GLY A 39 -18.52 2.21 13.07
C GLY A 39 -18.39 1.46 14.39
N LEU A 40 -19.54 1.04 14.94
CA LEU A 40 -19.57 0.23 16.17
C LEU A 40 -19.00 -1.19 15.98
N GLU A 41 -19.10 -1.72 14.76
CA GLU A 41 -18.76 -3.11 14.42
C GLU A 41 -17.76 -3.21 13.26
N GLU A 42 -17.44 -2.09 12.60
CA GLU A 42 -16.56 -2.09 11.42
C GLU A 42 -15.76 -0.78 11.35
N VAL A 43 -14.68 -0.81 10.58
CA VAL A 43 -13.91 0.36 10.21
C VAL A 43 -13.92 0.52 8.70
N LEU A 44 -13.92 1.76 8.23
CA LEU A 44 -13.85 2.06 6.81
C LEU A 44 -12.49 2.71 6.52
N VAL A 45 -11.79 2.21 5.51
CA VAL A 45 -10.48 2.72 5.09
C VAL A 45 -10.50 3.09 3.60
N LEU A 46 -9.83 4.18 3.25
CA LEU A 46 -9.46 4.46 1.87
C LEU A 46 -8.21 3.65 1.55
N ARG A 47 -8.34 2.74 0.60
CA ARG A 47 -7.24 1.94 0.08
C ARG A 47 -6.79 2.49 -1.25
N THR A 48 -5.60 3.06 -1.27
CA THR A 48 -5.00 3.61 -2.47
C THR A 48 -4.00 2.63 -3.05
N VAL A 49 -4.18 2.26 -4.31
CA VAL A 49 -3.19 1.51 -5.09
C VAL A 49 -2.57 2.47 -6.09
N THR A 50 -1.25 2.66 -6.01
CA THR A 50 -0.49 3.42 -6.99
C THR A 50 0.30 2.47 -7.89
N ASP A 51 0.37 2.78 -9.18
CA ASP A 51 1.17 2.09 -10.19
C ASP A 51 1.96 3.13 -10.99
N ASN A 52 3.27 2.96 -11.14
CA ASN A 52 4.07 3.83 -12.00
C ASN A 52 3.83 3.58 -13.52
N MET A 53 2.98 2.62 -13.86
CA MET A 53 2.62 2.24 -15.22
C MET A 53 3.82 1.80 -16.08
N GLY A 54 4.94 1.41 -15.46
CA GLY A 54 6.21 1.13 -16.15
C GLY A 54 6.87 2.39 -16.75
N LEU A 55 6.66 3.57 -16.16
CA LEU A 55 7.18 4.86 -16.61
C LEU A 55 7.79 5.66 -15.44
N HIS A 56 8.84 6.45 -15.72
CA HIS A 56 9.56 7.18 -14.65
C HIS A 56 8.80 8.39 -14.09
N ALA A 57 7.94 9.00 -14.90
CA ALA A 57 7.28 10.27 -14.58
C ALA A 57 5.76 10.18 -14.72
N THR A 58 5.21 8.97 -14.90
CA THR A 58 3.77 8.75 -14.96
C THR A 58 3.37 7.85 -13.80
N GLY A 59 2.21 8.11 -13.23
CA GLY A 59 1.61 7.25 -12.22
C GLY A 59 0.11 7.18 -12.41
N LEU A 60 -0.48 6.11 -11.90
CA LEU A 60 -1.90 5.93 -11.78
C LEU A 60 -2.21 5.64 -10.31
N SER A 61 -3.18 6.36 -9.75
CA SER A 61 -3.70 6.12 -8.42
C SER A 61 -5.15 5.65 -8.55
N THR A 62 -5.46 4.49 -8.00
CA THR A 62 -6.83 3.97 -7.89
C THR A 62 -7.19 3.86 -6.42
N VAL A 63 -8.29 4.46 -6.02
CA VAL A 63 -8.76 4.51 -4.64
C VAL A 63 -10.01 3.64 -4.51
N PHE A 64 -9.99 2.77 -3.51
CA PHE A 64 -11.10 1.94 -3.10
C PHE A 64 -11.53 2.34 -1.69
N LEU A 65 -12.81 2.16 -1.39
CA LEU A 65 -13.29 2.12 -0.01
C LEU A 65 -13.30 0.66 0.42
N ALA A 66 -12.70 0.33 1.56
CA ALA A 66 -12.85 -0.97 2.18
C ALA A 66 -13.56 -0.82 3.52
N ALA A 67 -14.65 -1.56 3.71
CA ALA A 67 -15.25 -1.77 5.03
C ALA A 67 -14.70 -3.08 5.60
N ILE A 68 -14.12 -3.00 6.80
CA ILE A 68 -13.46 -4.10 7.49
C ILE A 68 -14.24 -4.41 8.76
N ASP A 69 -14.78 -5.61 8.85
CA ASP A 69 -15.49 -6.09 10.03
C ASP A 69 -14.53 -6.17 11.23
N GLY A 70 -14.93 -5.58 12.35
CA GLY A 70 -14.12 -5.43 13.56
C GLY A 70 -13.93 -6.72 14.36
N ALA A 71 -14.71 -7.77 14.09
CA ALA A 71 -14.60 -9.06 14.77
C ALA A 71 -13.85 -10.12 13.94
N THR A 72 -14.08 -10.12 12.62
CA THR A 72 -13.62 -11.16 11.68
C THR A 72 -12.51 -10.68 10.75
N GLY A 73 -12.37 -9.36 10.54
CA GLY A 73 -11.48 -8.81 9.51
C GLY A 73 -11.95 -9.12 8.08
N GLU A 74 -13.22 -9.52 7.88
CA GLU A 74 -13.79 -9.64 6.54
C GLU A 74 -13.93 -8.27 5.88
N GLU A 75 -13.68 -8.22 4.57
CA GLU A 75 -13.66 -6.96 3.82
C GLU A 75 -14.70 -6.94 2.70
N THR A 76 -15.36 -5.79 2.56
CA THR A 76 -16.10 -5.42 1.35
C THR A 76 -15.43 -4.21 0.70
N LEU A 77 -15.16 -4.27 -0.61
CA LEU A 77 -14.48 -3.22 -1.35
C LEU A 77 -15.37 -2.56 -2.39
N TRP A 78 -15.23 -1.25 -2.57
CA TRP A 78 -15.88 -0.47 -3.62
C TRP A 78 -14.87 0.43 -4.35
N PRO A 79 -14.83 0.44 -5.69
CA PRO A 79 -14.03 1.40 -6.43
C PRO A 79 -14.61 2.81 -6.26
N LEU A 80 -13.77 3.81 -5.96
CA LEU A 80 -14.21 5.19 -5.77
C LEU A 80 -13.71 6.12 -6.86
N TYR A 81 -12.40 6.10 -7.08
CA TYR A 81 -11.73 7.14 -7.85
C TYR A 81 -10.48 6.60 -8.53
N ARG A 82 -10.18 7.11 -9.73
CA ARG A 82 -8.94 6.80 -10.44
C ARG A 82 -8.40 8.06 -11.09
N ALA A 83 -7.12 8.33 -10.91
CA ALA A 83 -6.43 9.45 -11.52
C ALA A 83 -5.07 9.07 -12.04
N ARG A 84 -4.72 9.64 -13.19
CA ARG A 84 -3.40 9.58 -13.78
C ARG A 84 -2.65 10.87 -13.51
N PHE A 85 -1.38 10.73 -13.17
CA PHE A 85 -0.42 11.82 -13.01
C PHE A 85 0.61 11.66 -14.13
N ALA A 86 0.82 12.67 -14.96
CA ALA A 86 1.79 12.62 -16.05
C ALA A 86 2.30 14.05 -16.38
N PRO A 87 3.46 14.19 -17.05
CA PRO A 87 3.91 15.49 -17.52
C PRO A 87 2.90 16.10 -18.49
N ASP A 88 2.54 17.36 -18.25
CA ASP A 88 1.61 18.13 -19.08
C ASP A 88 2.41 18.95 -20.10
N HIS A 89 2.69 18.33 -21.25
CA HIS A 89 3.45 18.95 -22.34
C HIS A 89 2.69 20.06 -23.08
N ASP A 90 1.36 20.10 -22.96
CA ASP A 90 0.54 21.16 -23.55
C ASP A 90 0.68 22.45 -22.77
N ARG A 91 0.72 22.35 -21.43
CA ARG A 91 0.95 23.48 -20.53
C ARG A 91 2.43 23.86 -20.43
N ASP A 92 3.32 22.88 -20.44
CA ASP A 92 4.76 23.06 -20.29
C ASP A 92 5.54 22.10 -21.21
N PRO A 93 6.05 22.60 -22.36
CA PRO A 93 6.81 21.79 -23.30
C PRO A 93 8.06 21.13 -22.69
N THR A 94 8.57 21.63 -21.56
CA THR A 94 9.73 21.05 -20.89
C THR A 94 9.39 19.81 -20.05
N GLY A 95 8.11 19.55 -19.80
CA GLY A 95 7.64 18.40 -19.02
C GLY A 95 7.88 18.52 -17.51
N ASN A 96 8.18 19.72 -17.01
CA ASN A 96 8.42 19.94 -15.58
C ASN A 96 7.13 20.17 -14.79
N THR A 97 6.01 20.42 -15.48
CA THR A 97 4.69 20.56 -14.88
C THR A 97 3.93 19.24 -14.96
N MET A 98 3.46 18.75 -13.81
CA MET A 98 2.59 17.58 -13.74
C MET A 98 1.13 17.97 -13.97
N GLY A 99 0.45 17.23 -14.85
CA GLY A 99 -0.99 17.23 -15.01
C GLY A 99 -1.62 16.11 -14.19
N ILE A 100 -2.89 16.32 -13.80
CA ILE A 100 -3.72 15.31 -13.16
C ILE A 100 -4.96 15.13 -14.02
N GLU A 101 -5.22 13.90 -14.44
CA GLU A 101 -6.38 13.54 -15.23
C GLU A 101 -7.19 12.48 -14.48
N THR A 102 -8.46 12.77 -14.19
CA THR A 102 -9.37 11.75 -13.67
C THR A 102 -9.72 10.77 -14.78
N TRP A 103 -9.52 9.48 -14.52
CA TRP A 103 -9.89 8.41 -15.45
C TRP A 103 -11.19 7.77 -15.00
N PRO A 104 -12.12 7.48 -15.93
CA PRO A 104 -13.41 6.90 -15.57
C PRO A 104 -13.22 5.52 -14.94
N LEU A 105 -14.09 5.20 -13.99
CA LEU A 105 -14.28 3.85 -13.45
C LEU A 105 -15.69 3.38 -13.81
N THR A 106 -15.87 2.09 -14.01
CA THR A 106 -17.19 1.45 -14.03
C THR A 106 -17.76 1.48 -12.62
N ASP A 107 -18.98 2.00 -12.49
CA ASP A 107 -19.78 2.04 -11.25
C ASP A 107 -19.03 2.54 -10.00
N PRO A 108 -18.43 3.74 -10.02
CA PRO A 108 -17.76 4.28 -8.84
C PRO A 108 -18.79 4.53 -7.73
N ALA A 109 -18.48 4.08 -6.51
CA ALA A 109 -19.35 4.31 -5.38
C ALA A 109 -19.19 5.74 -4.82
N ASP A 110 -20.26 6.27 -4.22
CA ASP A 110 -20.20 7.47 -3.39
C ASP A 110 -19.79 7.08 -1.96
N PRO A 111 -18.58 7.46 -1.51
CA PRO A 111 -18.11 7.04 -0.20
C PRO A 111 -18.95 7.63 0.94
N PHE A 112 -19.56 8.80 0.76
CA PHE A 112 -20.40 9.42 1.79
C PHE A 112 -21.79 8.78 1.89
N ALA A 113 -22.30 8.26 0.77
CA ALA A 113 -23.50 7.43 0.78
C ALA A 113 -23.26 6.13 1.58
N ILE A 114 -22.10 5.49 1.38
CA ILE A 114 -21.70 4.29 2.14
C ILE A 114 -21.56 4.60 3.63
N LEU A 115 -20.89 5.71 4.01
CA LEU A 115 -20.82 6.12 5.42
C LEU A 115 -22.21 6.23 6.06
N THR A 116 -23.15 6.84 5.33
CA THR A 116 -24.54 7.04 5.78
C THR A 116 -25.28 5.71 5.93
N GLU A 117 -25.18 4.83 4.94
CA GLU A 117 -25.81 3.50 4.95
C GLU A 117 -25.31 2.64 6.12
N ARG A 118 -24.00 2.61 6.30
CA ARG A 118 -23.31 1.85 7.35
C ARG A 118 -23.38 2.51 8.73
N LYS A 119 -23.91 3.74 8.83
CA LYS A 119 -24.01 4.53 10.07
C LYS A 119 -22.67 4.72 10.78
N VAL A 120 -21.61 4.88 10.00
CA VAL A 120 -20.27 5.13 10.52
C VAL A 120 -19.98 6.63 10.56
N VAL A 121 -19.16 7.06 11.51
CA VAL A 121 -18.74 8.46 11.59
C VAL A 121 -17.48 8.67 10.75
N PRO A 122 -17.35 9.79 10.02
CA PRO A 122 -16.12 10.12 9.33
C PRO A 122 -14.94 10.19 10.31
N ALA A 123 -13.81 9.65 9.89
CA ALA A 123 -12.57 9.62 10.65
C ALA A 123 -11.40 9.96 9.72
N GLY A 124 -10.25 10.27 10.31
CA GLY A 124 -8.99 10.42 9.61
C GLY A 124 -7.88 9.80 10.44
N THR A 125 -6.75 9.48 9.82
CA THR A 125 -5.60 8.87 10.50
C THR A 125 -5.07 9.75 11.64
N ALA A 126 -5.13 11.08 11.49
CA ALA A 126 -4.80 12.03 12.57
C ALA A 126 -5.80 12.03 13.74
N GLY A 127 -7.01 11.49 13.54
CA GLY A 127 -8.06 11.36 14.56
C GLY A 127 -7.89 10.16 15.49
N LEU A 128 -7.02 9.20 15.14
CA LEU A 128 -6.61 8.10 16.04
C LEU A 128 -5.79 8.60 17.24
N LEU A 129 -5.36 9.86 17.22
CA LEU A 129 -4.57 10.52 18.27
C LEU A 129 -5.39 10.96 19.49
N TRP A 130 -6.43 10.22 19.86
CA TRP A 130 -6.85 10.29 21.26
C TRP A 130 -5.79 9.53 22.05
N PRO A 131 -4.97 10.20 22.88
CA PRO A 131 -3.91 9.51 23.59
C PRO A 131 -4.55 8.40 24.41
N GLN A 132 -4.29 7.15 24.01
CA GLN A 132 -4.48 6.01 24.88
C GLN A 132 -3.57 6.27 26.07
N ALA A 133 -4.16 6.46 27.25
CA ALA A 133 -3.37 6.57 28.46
C ALA A 133 -2.83 5.17 28.76
N GLY A 134 -1.65 4.85 28.23
CA GLY A 134 -1.00 3.60 28.51
C GLY A 134 0.17 3.29 27.58
N THR A 135 1.01 2.34 27.98
CA THR A 135 2.06 1.79 27.11
C THR A 135 1.48 0.64 26.31
N VAL A 136 1.59 0.70 24.98
CA VAL A 136 1.21 -0.39 24.09
C VAL A 136 2.47 -1.08 23.58
N THR A 137 2.48 -2.41 23.63
CA THR A 137 3.52 -3.23 23.01
C THR A 137 2.92 -3.94 21.81
N VAL A 138 3.47 -3.67 20.63
CA VAL A 138 3.10 -4.34 19.37
C VAL A 138 4.27 -5.21 18.95
N THR A 139 3.99 -6.50 18.75
CA THR A 139 4.98 -7.48 18.28
C THR A 139 4.44 -8.16 17.04
N LEU A 140 5.26 -8.22 16.00
CA LEU A 140 5.03 -9.05 14.82
C LEU A 140 6.18 -10.05 14.72
N ASP A 141 5.87 -11.33 14.84
CA ASP A 141 6.83 -12.43 14.81
C ASP A 141 6.23 -13.66 14.09
N ALA A 142 6.92 -14.80 14.18
CA ALA A 142 6.52 -16.05 13.53
C ALA A 142 5.20 -16.65 14.07
N GLU A 143 4.76 -16.26 15.28
CA GLU A 143 3.46 -16.69 15.83
C GLU A 143 2.33 -15.79 15.30
N GLY A 144 2.63 -14.53 14.99
CA GLY A 144 1.73 -13.60 14.35
C GLY A 144 1.86 -12.19 14.87
N LEU A 145 0.76 -11.45 14.81
CA LEU A 145 0.65 -10.09 15.30
C LEU A 145 0.00 -10.07 16.67
N SER A 146 0.69 -9.53 17.67
CA SER A 146 0.21 -9.41 19.04
C SER A 146 0.27 -7.98 19.51
N VAL A 147 -0.79 -7.55 20.21
CA VAL A 147 -0.87 -6.23 20.86
C VAL A 147 -1.19 -6.43 22.33
N SER A 148 -0.36 -5.88 23.21
CA SER A 148 -0.56 -5.92 24.66
C SER A 148 -0.64 -4.51 25.22
N HIS A 149 -1.68 -4.25 26.00
CA HIS A 149 -1.92 -3.00 26.71
C HIS A 149 -1.58 -3.15 28.19
N ASP A 150 -1.21 -2.06 28.85
CA ASP A 150 -0.89 -2.03 30.28
C ASP A 150 -2.11 -2.22 31.20
N ASP A 151 -3.31 -1.98 30.70
CA ASP A 151 -4.58 -2.31 31.36
C ASP A 151 -4.89 -3.82 31.36
N GLY A 152 -4.03 -4.62 30.72
CA GLY A 152 -4.16 -6.07 30.60
C GLY A 152 -4.95 -6.55 29.39
N ALA A 153 -5.47 -5.66 28.54
CA ALA A 153 -6.09 -6.06 27.28
C ALA A 153 -5.04 -6.61 26.31
N SER A 154 -5.36 -7.75 25.68
CA SER A 154 -4.51 -8.40 24.70
C SER A 154 -5.28 -8.76 23.44
N PHE A 155 -4.63 -8.56 22.30
CA PHE A 155 -5.14 -8.88 20.97
C PHE A 155 -4.11 -9.73 20.25
N HIS A 156 -4.59 -10.71 19.49
CA HIS A 156 -3.70 -11.61 18.76
C HIS A 156 -4.33 -12.03 17.43
N LEU A 157 -3.56 -11.87 16.36
CA LEU A 157 -3.87 -12.36 15.03
C LEU A 157 -2.78 -13.37 14.61
N PRO A 158 -3.11 -14.67 14.56
CA PRO A 158 -2.16 -15.71 14.18
C PRO A 158 -1.53 -15.47 12.80
N ALA A 159 -0.25 -15.80 12.63
CA ALA A 159 0.48 -15.61 11.37
C ALA A 159 -0.23 -16.21 10.13
N PRO A 160 -0.85 -17.41 10.17
CA PRO A 160 -1.59 -17.94 9.02
C PRO A 160 -2.79 -17.07 8.63
N GLN A 161 -3.51 -16.52 9.62
CA GLN A 161 -4.67 -15.65 9.36
C GLN A 161 -4.22 -14.29 8.82
N LEU A 162 -3.10 -13.76 9.30
CA LEU A 162 -2.51 -12.55 8.73
C LEU A 162 -2.12 -12.76 7.27
N ALA A 163 -1.44 -13.87 6.94
CA ALA A 163 -1.10 -14.22 5.57
C ALA A 163 -2.36 -14.34 4.67
N GLU A 164 -3.41 -15.01 5.15
CA GLU A 164 -4.70 -15.12 4.45
C GLU A 164 -5.36 -13.75 4.21
N ILE A 165 -5.28 -12.80 5.16
CA ILE A 165 -5.77 -11.43 4.99
C ILE A 165 -4.98 -10.69 3.90
N LEU A 166 -3.65 -10.82 3.90
CA LEU A 166 -2.77 -10.17 2.92
C LEU A 166 -2.96 -10.73 1.51
N GLU A 167 -3.09 -12.05 1.37
CA GLU A 167 -3.35 -12.71 0.08
C GLU A 167 -4.76 -12.37 -0.46
N ARG A 168 -5.79 -12.49 0.39
CA ARG A 168 -7.18 -12.15 0.00
C ARG A 168 -7.29 -10.70 -0.44
N THR A 169 -6.60 -9.79 0.23
CA THR A 169 -6.53 -8.38 -0.11
C THR A 169 -6.06 -8.15 -1.55
N THR A 170 -4.90 -8.71 -1.90
CA THR A 170 -4.31 -8.47 -3.23
C THR A 170 -5.12 -9.18 -4.30
N GLY A 171 -5.68 -10.36 -3.99
CA GLY A 171 -6.64 -11.06 -4.84
C GLY A 171 -7.90 -10.23 -5.15
N GLN A 172 -8.57 -9.70 -4.12
CA GLN A 172 -9.76 -8.86 -4.30
C GLN A 172 -9.47 -7.59 -5.11
N LEU A 173 -8.32 -6.96 -4.87
CA LEU A 173 -7.91 -5.80 -5.66
C LEU A 173 -7.59 -6.16 -7.11
N ALA A 174 -6.94 -7.30 -7.35
CA ALA A 174 -6.69 -7.79 -8.70
C ALA A 174 -7.99 -8.06 -9.46
N GLU A 175 -9.01 -8.62 -8.81
CA GLU A 175 -10.33 -8.86 -9.39
C GLU A 175 -11.07 -7.55 -9.72
N LEU A 176 -10.95 -6.53 -8.86
CA LEU A 176 -11.58 -5.22 -9.04
C LEU A 176 -10.75 -4.27 -9.93
N ALA A 177 -9.50 -4.61 -10.24
CA ALA A 177 -8.61 -3.78 -11.04
C ALA A 177 -9.15 -3.65 -12.48
N GLN A 178 -9.74 -2.50 -12.77
CA GLN A 178 -10.22 -2.20 -14.11
C GLN A 178 -9.03 -1.95 -15.05
N PRO A 179 -9.08 -2.47 -16.29
CA PRO A 179 -7.99 -2.34 -17.24
C PRO A 179 -7.72 -0.87 -17.59
N TYR A 180 -6.48 -0.60 -17.96
CA TYR A 180 -6.04 0.67 -18.51
C TYR A 180 -4.83 0.48 -19.43
N SER A 181 -4.58 1.48 -20.29
CA SER A 181 -3.43 1.44 -21.19
C SER A 181 -2.13 1.66 -20.44
N ARG A 182 -1.21 0.71 -20.55
CA ARG A 182 0.18 0.83 -20.10
C ARG A 182 1.13 0.29 -21.19
N PRO A 183 2.38 0.79 -21.24
CA PRO A 183 3.36 0.32 -22.23
C PRO A 183 3.82 -1.12 -21.99
N ASN A 184 3.84 -1.57 -20.74
CA ASN A 184 4.22 -2.93 -20.38
C ASN A 184 3.07 -3.93 -20.63
N THR A 185 3.40 -5.21 -20.80
CA THR A 185 2.42 -6.28 -21.07
C THR A 185 1.66 -6.75 -19.84
N LEU A 186 2.26 -6.60 -18.66
CA LEU A 186 1.59 -6.94 -17.40
C LEU A 186 0.48 -5.92 -17.13
N THR A 187 -0.64 -6.35 -16.57
CA THR A 187 -1.71 -5.47 -16.08
C THR A 187 -1.55 -5.20 -14.58
N LEU A 188 -2.31 -4.26 -14.01
CA LEU A 188 -2.34 -4.10 -12.55
C LEU A 188 -2.82 -5.38 -11.86
N ALA A 189 -3.81 -6.06 -12.44
CA ALA A 189 -4.29 -7.33 -11.93
C ALA A 189 -3.16 -8.37 -11.89
N ASP A 190 -2.34 -8.46 -12.94
CA ASP A 190 -1.18 -9.37 -12.97
C ASP A 190 -0.10 -8.98 -11.95
N LEU A 191 0.09 -7.69 -11.69
CA LEU A 191 1.06 -7.20 -10.70
C LEU A 191 0.60 -7.45 -9.25
N LEU A 192 -0.70 -7.52 -9.00
CA LEU A 192 -1.29 -7.78 -7.69
C LEU A 192 -1.53 -9.28 -7.43
N ALA A 193 -1.94 -10.03 -8.46
CA ALA A 193 -2.29 -11.43 -8.33
C ALA A 193 -1.08 -12.32 -8.03
N GLY A 194 -1.29 -13.35 -7.20
CA GLY A 194 -0.29 -14.38 -6.93
C GLY A 194 0.94 -13.90 -6.16
N ARG A 195 0.86 -12.74 -5.51
CA ARG A 195 1.90 -12.25 -4.61
C ARG A 195 1.89 -13.06 -3.32
N ASP A 196 2.99 -13.76 -3.05
CA ASP A 196 3.23 -14.43 -1.79
C ASP A 196 3.83 -13.41 -0.80
N ILE A 197 2.98 -12.85 0.06
CA ILE A 197 3.39 -11.87 1.06
C ILE A 197 3.60 -12.61 2.39
N ALA A 198 4.85 -13.03 2.61
CA ALA A 198 5.22 -13.69 3.86
C ALA A 198 5.22 -12.68 5.02
N PRO A 199 4.56 -13.00 6.17
CA PRO A 199 4.56 -12.13 7.35
C PRO A 199 5.96 -11.76 7.88
N ASP A 200 6.95 -12.62 7.68
CA ASP A 200 8.35 -12.40 8.10
C ASP A 200 9.00 -11.19 7.41
N GLY A 201 8.50 -10.78 6.23
CA GLY A 201 8.92 -9.60 5.49
C GLY A 201 8.15 -8.33 5.85
N CYS A 202 7.33 -8.38 6.91
CA CYS A 202 6.47 -7.28 7.32
C CYS A 202 6.95 -6.66 8.64
N THR A 203 6.55 -5.41 8.84
CA THR A 203 6.75 -4.66 10.08
C THR A 203 5.41 -4.16 10.60
N ALA A 204 5.24 -4.14 11.91
CA ALA A 204 4.10 -3.53 12.56
C ALA A 204 4.46 -2.13 13.06
N SER A 205 3.58 -1.18 12.81
CA SER A 205 3.67 0.22 13.22
C SER A 205 2.26 0.73 13.54
N GLU A 206 2.14 1.92 14.12
CA GLU A 206 0.87 2.62 14.36
C GLU A 206 -0.27 1.72 14.89
N ASP A 207 -0.47 1.71 16.20
CA ASP A 207 -1.63 1.04 16.80
C ASP A 207 -2.74 2.04 17.13
N ALA A 208 -3.98 1.55 17.06
CA ALA A 208 -5.12 2.29 17.54
C ALA A 208 -6.17 1.35 18.12
N LEU A 209 -6.61 1.65 19.34
CA LEU A 209 -7.68 0.90 20.00
C LEU A 209 -8.96 1.72 20.01
N LEU A 210 -9.94 1.32 19.21
CA LEU A 210 -11.24 1.97 19.13
C LEU A 210 -12.17 1.39 20.20
N ARG A 211 -12.53 2.22 21.18
CA ARG A 211 -13.47 1.88 22.25
C ARG A 211 -14.73 2.71 22.10
N PHE A 212 -15.87 2.04 21.95
CA PHE A 212 -17.16 2.73 21.94
C PHE A 212 -17.81 2.63 23.32
N PRO A 213 -18.49 3.71 23.77
CA PRO A 213 -19.38 3.62 24.91
C PRO A 213 -20.50 2.59 24.60
N ALA A 214 -20.79 1.71 25.57
CA ALA A 214 -21.81 0.65 25.55
C ALA A 214 -21.45 -0.66 24.82
N GLN A 215 -21.02 -1.67 25.62
CA GLN A 215 -21.04 -3.14 25.38
C GLN A 215 -20.54 -3.71 24.03
N THR A 216 -19.98 -2.93 23.12
CA THR A 216 -19.31 -3.46 21.93
C THR A 216 -17.89 -3.92 22.28
N ALA A 217 -17.43 -4.97 21.60
CA ALA A 217 -16.02 -5.34 21.67
C ALA A 217 -15.17 -4.17 21.13
N PRO A 218 -14.00 -3.90 21.73
CA PRO A 218 -13.09 -2.90 21.19
C PRO A 218 -12.49 -3.40 19.86
N ILE A 219 -12.23 -2.49 18.93
CA ILE A 219 -11.57 -2.80 17.66
C ILE A 219 -10.11 -2.35 17.76
N GLN A 220 -9.17 -3.29 17.76
CA GLN A 220 -7.74 -3.00 17.69
C GLN A 220 -7.32 -2.95 16.22
N LEU A 221 -6.77 -1.82 15.80
CA LEU A 221 -6.13 -1.64 14.49
C LEU A 221 -4.62 -1.58 14.66
N VAL A 222 -3.90 -2.16 13.71
CA VAL A 222 -2.45 -2.04 13.59
C VAL A 222 -2.10 -1.83 12.13
N ARG A 223 -1.13 -0.94 11.85
CA ARG A 223 -0.57 -0.83 10.50
C ARG A 223 0.50 -1.88 10.28
N ILE A 224 0.28 -2.72 9.28
CA ILE A 224 1.27 -3.69 8.80
C ILE A 224 1.84 -3.18 7.48
N THR A 225 3.16 -3.02 7.44
CA THR A 225 3.88 -2.64 6.24
C THR A 225 4.78 -3.79 5.78
N CYS A 226 4.50 -4.33 4.61
CA CYS A 226 5.24 -5.41 3.96
C CYS A 226 5.87 -4.89 2.68
N GLY A 227 7.02 -5.46 2.32
CA GLY A 227 7.75 -5.12 1.10
C GLY A 227 9.23 -5.08 1.38
N ASP A 228 10.02 -5.56 0.42
CA ASP A 228 11.46 -5.37 0.44
C ASP A 228 11.77 -4.02 -0.23
N PRO A 229 12.62 -3.14 0.35
CA PRO A 229 13.09 -1.95 -0.34
C PRO A 229 13.78 -2.23 -1.70
N GLU A 230 14.21 -3.47 -1.96
CA GLU A 230 14.74 -3.92 -3.25
C GLU A 230 13.66 -4.45 -4.21
N GLU A 231 12.44 -4.70 -3.72
CA GLU A 231 11.30 -5.15 -4.53
C GLU A 231 10.42 -3.97 -4.97
N ASP A 232 9.83 -4.11 -6.16
CA ASP A 232 8.97 -3.08 -6.76
C ASP A 232 7.52 -3.13 -6.24
N PHE A 233 7.30 -3.67 -5.03
CA PHE A 233 5.99 -3.76 -4.39
C PHE A 233 6.07 -3.39 -2.92
N THR A 234 5.22 -2.45 -2.50
CA THR A 234 5.05 -2.10 -1.09
C THR A 234 3.57 -2.17 -0.72
N LEU A 235 3.29 -2.69 0.47
CA LEU A 235 1.94 -2.80 1.02
C LEU A 235 1.95 -2.25 2.43
N SER A 236 1.13 -1.24 2.68
CA SER A 236 0.90 -0.63 4.00
C SER A 236 -0.58 -0.66 4.32
N ARG A 237 -0.97 -1.57 5.20
CA ARG A 237 -2.36 -1.96 5.45
C ARG A 237 -2.76 -1.71 6.89
N LEU A 238 -4.00 -1.28 7.11
CA LEU A 238 -4.62 -1.34 8.44
C LEU A 238 -5.27 -2.71 8.59
N VAL A 239 -4.92 -3.40 9.69
CA VAL A 239 -5.41 -4.74 10.00
C VAL A 239 -6.14 -4.71 11.34
N VAL A 240 -7.32 -5.35 11.38
CA VAL A 240 -8.06 -5.60 12.63
C VAL A 240 -7.43 -6.79 13.35
N VAL A 241 -7.08 -6.60 14.63
CA VAL A 241 -6.53 -7.65 15.49
C VAL A 241 -7.61 -8.07 16.48
N PRO A 242 -8.11 -9.32 16.43
CA PRO A 242 -9.18 -9.75 17.32
C PRO A 242 -8.69 -9.86 18.76
N GLN A 243 -9.62 -9.70 19.70
CA GLN A 243 -9.33 -9.86 21.13
C GLN A 243 -9.09 -11.35 21.45
N GLY A 244 -8.00 -11.64 22.15
CA GLY A 244 -7.61 -13.00 22.58
C GLY A 244 -8.34 -13.48 23.83
#